data_AF-A0A820NZT2-F1
#
_entry.id   AF-A0A820NZT2-F1
#
_cell.length_a   1.000
_cell.length_b   1.000
_cell.length_c   1.000
_cell.angle_alpha   90.00
_cell.angle_beta   90.00
_cell.angle_gamma   90.00
#
_symmetry.space_group_name_H-M   'P 1'
#
loop_
_entity.id
_entity.type
_entity.pdbx_description
1 polymer ?
#
loop_
_entity_poly.entity_id
_entity_poly.type
_entity_poly.pdbx_seq_one_letter_code
_entity_poly.pdbx_strand_id
1 'polypeptide(L)'
;LRALETKKIIYKIFDKIRVEPTDTSFKEAIHFACQEEFDGYVAVGGGSVMDTCKAANLFASAPNKEATDFLDYVNPPIGKGLPVRHTLKPCIAVPTTAGTGSETTGVAIFDYEELHAKTGIASRSMRPTLGLIDPDFVQTMPSRVAANSGFDVLCHAIESYTAIPFNQRTPRPKDPIDRPTYQ
;
A
#
# COMPACT_ATOMS: atom_id res chain seq x y z
N LEU A 1 14.01 -10.91 -10.56
CA LEU A 1 14.00 -12.39 -10.56
C LEU A 1 15.40 -12.99 -10.47
N ARG A 2 16.30 -12.75 -11.43
CA ARG A 2 17.69 -13.28 -11.42
C ARG A 2 18.43 -13.14 -10.08
N ALA A 3 18.27 -12.00 -9.39
CA ALA A 3 18.88 -11.78 -8.08
C ALA A 3 18.37 -12.77 -7.01
N LEU A 4 17.06 -13.05 -7.00
CA LEU A 4 16.44 -14.03 -6.09
C LEU A 4 16.93 -15.45 -6.39
N GLU A 5 16.99 -15.81 -7.67
CA GLU A 5 17.48 -17.11 -8.14
C GLU A 5 18.94 -17.34 -7.75
N THR A 6 19.78 -16.33 -7.96
CA THR A 6 21.20 -16.37 -7.60
C THR A 6 21.39 -16.58 -6.09
N LYS A 7 20.50 -16.00 -5.29
CA LYS A 7 20.48 -16.16 -3.82
C LYS A 7 19.67 -17.38 -3.35
N LYS A 8 19.14 -18.19 -4.28
CA LYS A 8 18.30 -19.38 -4.01
C LYS A 8 17.09 -19.08 -3.13
N ILE A 9 16.51 -17.88 -3.30
CA ILE A 9 15.27 -17.49 -2.65
C ILE A 9 14.11 -18.05 -3.49
N ILE A 10 13.29 -18.91 -2.87
CA ILE A 10 12.07 -19.43 -3.49
C ILE A 10 11.05 -18.29 -3.56
N TYR A 11 10.41 -18.13 -4.71
CA TYR A 11 9.45 -17.06 -4.93
C TYR A 11 8.25 -17.53 -5.75
N LYS A 12 7.14 -16.82 -5.57
CA LYS A 12 5.99 -16.87 -6.49
C LYS A 12 5.65 -15.46 -6.94
N ILE A 13 5.08 -15.36 -8.14
CA ILE A 13 4.72 -14.08 -8.75
C ILE A 13 3.20 -13.97 -8.76
N PHE A 14 2.71 -12.83 -8.29
CA PHE A 14 1.36 -12.36 -8.57
C PHE A 14 1.47 -11.20 -9.55
N ASP A 15 1.00 -11.41 -10.78
CA ASP A 15 1.11 -10.46 -11.90
C ASP A 15 -0.25 -9.91 -12.37
N LYS A 16 -1.34 -10.30 -11.71
CA LYS A 16 -2.70 -9.83 -12.00
C LYS A 16 -3.01 -8.47 -11.35
N ILE A 17 -2.07 -7.54 -11.46
CA ILE A 17 -2.23 -6.19 -10.92
C ILE A 17 -3.08 -5.35 -11.87
N ARG A 18 -4.02 -4.59 -11.31
CA ARG A 18 -4.82 -3.60 -12.04
C ARG A 18 -4.28 -2.20 -11.80
N VAL A 19 -4.25 -1.37 -12.84
CA VAL A 19 -4.12 0.09 -12.68
C VAL A 19 -5.40 0.61 -12.02
N GLU A 20 -5.27 1.51 -11.05
CA GLU A 20 -6.37 1.86 -10.13
C GLU A 20 -6.98 0.58 -9.53
N PRO A 21 -6.31 -0.07 -8.56
CA PRO A 21 -6.79 -1.32 -7.99
C PRO A 21 -8.24 -1.19 -7.50
N THR A 22 -9.02 -2.24 -7.67
CA THR A 22 -10.38 -2.35 -7.12
C THR A 22 -10.40 -3.25 -5.89
N ASP A 23 -11.48 -3.22 -5.11
CA ASP A 23 -11.65 -4.15 -3.99
C ASP A 23 -11.62 -5.61 -4.45
N THR A 24 -12.17 -5.92 -5.63
CA THR A 24 -12.07 -7.24 -6.25
C THR A 24 -10.61 -7.62 -6.56
N SER A 25 -9.82 -6.72 -7.15
CA SER A 25 -8.40 -7.01 -7.44
C SER A 25 -7.56 -7.17 -6.17
N PHE A 26 -7.87 -6.42 -5.11
CA PHE A 26 -7.26 -6.59 -3.80
C PHE A 26 -7.60 -7.95 -3.21
N LYS A 27 -8.87 -8.35 -3.23
CA LYS A 27 -9.32 -9.66 -2.74
C LYS A 27 -8.65 -10.81 -3.50
N GLU A 28 -8.40 -10.69 -4.81
CA GLU A 28 -7.66 -11.70 -5.57
C GLU A 28 -6.21 -11.83 -5.11
N ALA A 29 -5.51 -10.71 -4.90
CA ALA A 29 -4.13 -10.71 -4.39
C ALA A 29 -4.05 -11.22 -2.94
N ILE A 30 -5.02 -10.86 -2.10
CA ILE A 30 -5.16 -11.36 -0.73
C ILE A 30 -5.37 -12.87 -0.75
N HIS A 31 -6.28 -13.37 -1.58
CA HIS A 31 -6.52 -14.80 -1.71
C HIS A 31 -5.24 -15.55 -2.12
N PHE A 32 -4.53 -15.05 -3.14
CA PHE A 32 -3.23 -15.60 -3.53
C PHE A 32 -2.22 -15.64 -2.38
N ALA A 33 -2.10 -14.55 -1.62
CA ALA A 33 -1.18 -14.46 -0.49
C ALA A 33 -1.57 -15.35 0.70
N CYS A 34 -2.86 -15.67 0.85
CA CYS A 34 -3.37 -16.55 1.91
C CYS A 34 -3.21 -18.05 1.58
N GLN A 35 -2.97 -18.41 0.32
CA GLN A 35 -2.83 -19.83 -0.09
C GLN A 35 -1.58 -20.50 0.50
N GLU A 36 -0.55 -19.72 0.83
CA GLU A 36 0.73 -20.20 1.36
C GLU A 36 1.30 -19.26 2.40
N GLU A 37 2.24 -19.74 3.20
CA GLU A 37 2.98 -18.89 4.13
C GLU A 37 4.18 -18.27 3.44
N PHE A 38 4.09 -16.97 3.13
CA PHE A 38 5.22 -16.18 2.66
C PHE A 38 5.99 -15.56 3.83
N ASP A 39 7.33 -15.65 3.79
CA ASP A 39 8.21 -15.04 4.78
C ASP A 39 8.40 -13.53 4.58
N GLY A 40 8.05 -13.03 3.39
CA GLY A 40 8.13 -11.62 3.04
C GLY A 40 7.58 -11.34 1.66
N TYR A 41 7.41 -10.05 1.37
CA TYR A 41 6.78 -9.55 0.14
C TYR A 41 7.72 -8.60 -0.59
N VAL A 42 7.68 -8.63 -1.92
CA VAL A 42 8.42 -7.70 -2.78
C VAL A 42 7.46 -7.11 -3.80
N ALA A 43 7.20 -5.81 -3.71
CA ALA A 43 6.39 -5.07 -4.67
C ALA A 43 7.30 -4.36 -5.67
N VAL A 44 7.21 -4.71 -6.96
CA VAL A 44 8.00 -4.05 -8.02
C VAL A 44 7.05 -3.38 -9.01
N GLY A 45 6.93 -2.05 -8.95
CA GLY A 45 6.02 -1.32 -9.82
C GLY A 45 5.65 0.07 -9.29
N GLY A 46 4.57 0.65 -9.83
CA GLY A 46 4.01 1.90 -9.32
C GLY A 46 3.12 1.73 -8.09
N GLY A 47 2.37 2.79 -7.74
CA GLY A 47 1.46 2.80 -6.59
C GLY A 47 0.47 1.63 -6.57
N SER A 48 -0.13 1.29 -7.71
CA SER A 48 -1.10 0.18 -7.79
C SER A 48 -0.52 -1.17 -7.38
N VAL A 49 0.75 -1.45 -7.75
CA VAL A 49 1.44 -2.69 -7.35
C VAL A 49 1.72 -2.67 -5.85
N MET A 50 2.28 -1.57 -5.34
CA MET A 50 2.64 -1.43 -3.93
C MET A 50 1.43 -1.52 -3.01
N ASP A 51 0.34 -0.83 -3.36
CA ASP A 51 -0.89 -0.81 -2.59
C ASP A 51 -1.56 -2.19 -2.55
N THR A 52 -1.60 -2.88 -3.70
CA THR A 52 -2.09 -4.28 -3.78
C THR A 52 -1.25 -5.22 -2.91
N CYS A 53 0.08 -5.09 -2.96
CA CYS A 53 0.99 -5.91 -2.16
C CYS A 53 0.84 -5.65 -0.66
N LYS A 54 0.66 -4.38 -0.24
CA LYS A 54 0.38 -4.01 1.15
C LYS A 54 -0.92 -4.63 1.65
N ALA A 55 -1.99 -4.58 0.85
CA ALA A 55 -3.26 -5.21 1.20
C ALA A 55 -3.07 -6.73 1.34
N ALA A 56 -2.44 -7.38 0.37
CA ALA A 56 -2.14 -8.82 0.45
C ALA A 56 -1.38 -9.19 1.72
N ASN A 57 -0.30 -8.48 2.07
CA ASN A 57 0.48 -8.71 3.29
C ASN A 57 -0.34 -8.46 4.56
N LEU A 58 -1.15 -7.41 4.61
CA LEU A 58 -2.00 -7.08 5.76
C LEU A 58 -2.93 -8.25 6.12
N PHE A 59 -3.68 -8.74 5.15
CA PHE A 59 -4.68 -9.79 5.37
C PHE A 59 -4.04 -11.18 5.51
N ALA A 60 -2.99 -11.48 4.74
CA ALA A 60 -2.27 -12.74 4.88
C ALA A 60 -1.45 -12.85 6.18
N SER A 61 -1.18 -11.73 6.86
CA SER A 61 -0.55 -11.71 8.19
C SER A 61 -1.57 -11.77 9.34
N ALA A 62 -2.87 -11.69 9.06
CA ALA A 62 -3.89 -11.69 10.11
C ALA A 62 -3.96 -13.06 10.82
N PRO A 63 -4.12 -13.12 12.16
CA PRO A 63 -4.20 -14.39 12.89
C PRO A 63 -5.34 -15.31 12.42
N ASN A 64 -6.45 -14.71 11.99
CA ASN A 64 -7.64 -15.40 11.50
C ASN A 64 -7.93 -14.99 10.04
N LYS A 65 -7.00 -15.31 9.12
CA LYS A 65 -6.99 -14.87 7.70
C LYS A 65 -8.37 -14.93 7.03
N GLU A 66 -9.07 -16.05 7.15
CA GLU A 66 -10.36 -16.30 6.47
C GLU A 66 -11.57 -15.64 7.15
N ALA A 67 -11.47 -15.31 8.44
CA ALA A 67 -12.57 -14.69 9.19
C ALA A 67 -12.47 -13.15 9.25
N THR A 68 -11.39 -12.59 8.71
CA THR A 68 -11.18 -11.14 8.70
C THR A 68 -11.99 -10.54 7.56
N ASP A 69 -12.98 -9.72 7.90
CA ASP A 69 -13.79 -9.01 6.90
C ASP A 69 -12.92 -7.94 6.21
N PHE A 70 -12.97 -7.88 4.87
CA PHE A 70 -12.24 -6.88 4.10
C PHE A 70 -12.55 -5.46 4.58
N LEU A 71 -13.81 -5.18 4.90
CA LEU A 71 -14.26 -3.85 5.33
C LEU A 71 -13.84 -3.49 6.76
N ASP A 72 -13.27 -4.44 7.53
CA ASP A 72 -12.76 -4.14 8.88
C ASP A 72 -11.66 -3.08 8.84
N TYR A 73 -10.73 -3.19 7.90
CA TYR A 73 -9.59 -2.26 7.80
C TYR A 73 -9.82 -1.09 6.85
N VAL A 74 -10.85 -1.15 5.99
CA VAL A 74 -11.18 -0.05 5.08
C VAL A 74 -11.59 1.19 5.86
N ASN A 75 -11.12 2.36 5.43
CA ASN A 75 -11.36 3.62 6.10
C ASN A 75 -12.86 3.96 6.18
N PRO A 76 -13.32 4.57 7.29
CA PRO A 76 -14.65 5.17 7.36
C PRO A 76 -14.77 6.29 6.32
N PRO A 77 -15.98 6.55 5.77
CA PRO A 77 -17.27 5.98 6.17
C PRO A 77 -17.64 4.65 5.50
N ILE A 78 -16.80 4.11 4.60
CA ILE A 78 -17.12 2.90 3.82
C ILE A 78 -16.87 1.64 4.64
N GLY A 79 -15.72 1.56 5.32
CA GLY A 79 -15.39 0.47 6.23
C GLY A 79 -15.39 0.88 7.69
N LYS A 80 -14.88 0.00 8.54
CA LYS A 80 -14.85 0.19 10.01
C LYS A 80 -13.59 0.90 10.50
N GLY A 81 -12.53 0.95 9.69
CA GLY A 81 -11.24 1.58 10.04
C GLY A 81 -10.59 1.00 11.30
N LEU A 82 -10.75 -0.31 11.53
CA LEU A 82 -10.24 -0.94 12.73
C LEU A 82 -8.70 -0.85 12.77
N PRO A 83 -8.10 -0.61 13.95
CA PRO A 83 -6.65 -0.54 14.06
C PRO A 83 -6.03 -1.91 13.80
N VAL A 84 -4.93 -1.93 13.05
CA VAL A 84 -4.13 -3.14 12.80
C VAL A 84 -3.29 -3.45 14.03
N ARG A 85 -3.58 -4.57 14.69
CA ARG A 85 -2.95 -4.99 15.97
C ARG A 85 -1.98 -6.16 15.85
N HIS A 86 -1.85 -6.74 14.67
CA HIS A 86 -0.91 -7.83 14.39
C HIS A 86 0.33 -7.32 13.65
N THR A 87 1.40 -8.11 13.71
CA THR A 87 2.65 -7.84 13.00
C THR A 87 2.54 -8.33 11.56
N LEU A 88 2.85 -7.46 10.59
CA LEU A 88 2.93 -7.83 9.19
C LEU A 88 4.29 -8.45 8.86
N LYS A 89 4.36 -9.26 7.80
CA LYS A 89 5.63 -9.76 7.28
C LYS A 89 6.45 -8.62 6.65
N PRO A 90 7.78 -8.74 6.56
CA PRO A 90 8.61 -7.77 5.86
C PRO A 90 8.13 -7.51 4.43
N CYS A 91 8.08 -6.24 4.03
CA CYS A 91 7.69 -5.83 2.68
C CYS A 91 8.77 -4.90 2.09
N ILE A 92 9.29 -5.26 0.92
CA ILE A 92 10.23 -4.46 0.15
C ILE A 92 9.47 -3.83 -1.01
N ALA A 93 9.45 -2.50 -1.08
CA ALA A 93 8.85 -1.75 -2.17
C ALA A 93 9.95 -1.26 -3.12
N VAL A 94 9.82 -1.56 -4.41
CA VAL A 94 10.74 -1.19 -5.49
C VAL A 94 9.95 -0.34 -6.49
N PRO A 95 9.86 0.98 -6.27
CA PRO A 95 9.06 1.85 -7.13
C PRO A 95 9.66 1.92 -8.54
N THR A 96 8.79 1.80 -9.56
CA THR A 96 9.14 2.03 -10.98
C THR A 96 8.47 3.29 -11.54
N THR A 97 7.88 4.10 -10.66
CA THR A 97 7.26 5.39 -11.00
C THR A 97 7.67 6.44 -9.97
N ALA A 98 7.97 7.67 -10.41
CA ALA A 98 8.30 8.79 -9.53
C ALA A 98 7.04 9.62 -9.23
N GLY A 99 6.16 9.08 -8.37
CA GLY A 99 4.80 9.60 -8.14
C GLY A 99 4.31 9.45 -6.71
N THR A 100 3.74 8.28 -6.44
CA THR A 100 2.86 8.07 -5.29
C THR A 100 3.55 8.12 -3.93
N GLY A 101 4.87 7.93 -3.88
CA GLY A 101 5.63 7.79 -2.63
C GLY A 101 5.17 6.60 -1.77
N SER A 102 4.41 5.67 -2.36
CA SER A 102 3.77 4.56 -1.64
C SER A 102 4.79 3.66 -0.93
N GLU A 103 6.04 3.62 -1.41
CA GLU A 103 7.16 2.95 -0.75
C GLU A 103 7.48 3.51 0.65
N THR A 104 7.01 4.72 0.98
CA THR A 104 7.25 5.40 2.27
C THR A 104 6.00 5.50 3.15
N THR A 105 4.81 5.16 2.63
CA THR A 105 3.54 5.35 3.32
C THR A 105 2.92 4.02 3.78
N GLY A 106 2.12 4.09 4.84
CA GLY A 106 1.33 2.95 5.35
C GLY A 106 -0.07 2.88 4.75
N VAL A 107 -0.25 3.34 3.51
CA VAL A 107 -1.57 3.45 2.89
C VAL A 107 -1.63 2.58 1.64
N ALA A 108 -2.80 1.98 1.42
CA ALA A 108 -3.18 1.35 0.18
C ALA A 108 -4.52 1.92 -0.29
N ILE A 109 -4.57 2.45 -1.51
CA ILE A 109 -5.76 3.07 -2.11
C ILE A 109 -6.36 2.12 -3.17
N PHE A 110 -7.69 2.07 -3.23
CA PHE A 110 -8.43 1.31 -4.22
C PHE A 110 -9.80 1.95 -4.53
N ASP A 111 -10.36 1.58 -5.68
CA ASP A 111 -11.73 1.91 -6.07
C ASP A 111 -12.69 0.85 -5.49
N TYR A 112 -13.61 1.28 -4.64
CA TYR A 112 -14.68 0.42 -4.13
C TYR A 112 -15.81 0.37 -5.15
N GLU A 113 -15.97 -0.79 -5.79
CA GLU A 113 -16.82 -0.93 -6.98
C GLU A 113 -18.31 -0.69 -6.68
N GLU A 114 -18.79 -1.16 -5.53
CA GLU A 114 -20.22 -1.06 -5.15
C GLU A 114 -20.70 0.38 -5.02
N LEU A 115 -19.86 1.29 -4.50
CA LEU A 115 -20.22 2.70 -4.29
C LEU A 115 -19.58 3.64 -5.32
N HIS A 116 -18.83 3.11 -6.29
CA HIS A 116 -18.05 3.91 -7.25
C HIS A 116 -17.21 4.99 -6.57
N ALA A 117 -16.60 4.65 -5.43
CA ALA A 117 -15.90 5.58 -4.57
C ALA A 117 -14.46 5.15 -4.34
N LYS A 118 -13.54 6.11 -4.39
CA LYS A 118 -12.14 5.87 -4.05
C LYS A 118 -11.97 5.89 -2.53
N THR A 119 -11.38 4.84 -1.99
CA THR A 119 -11.10 4.72 -0.55
C THR A 119 -9.79 3.97 -0.34
N GLY A 120 -9.48 3.61 0.90
CA GLY A 120 -8.26 2.87 1.17
C GLY A 120 -8.22 2.26 2.56
N ILE A 121 -7.09 1.64 2.83
CA ILE A 121 -6.70 1.13 4.13
C ILE A 121 -5.47 1.93 4.55
N ALA A 122 -5.46 2.39 5.79
CA ALA A 122 -4.39 3.25 6.27
C ALA A 122 -3.90 2.80 7.65
N SER A 123 -2.69 2.25 7.71
CA SER A 123 -2.06 1.82 8.95
C SER A 123 -0.55 1.94 8.88
N ARG A 124 0.06 2.46 9.96
CA ARG A 124 1.53 2.58 10.07
C ARG A 124 2.24 1.23 9.89
N SER A 125 1.59 0.14 10.30
CA SER A 125 2.12 -1.23 10.17
C SER A 125 2.26 -1.69 8.73
N MET A 126 1.53 -1.07 7.79
CA MET A 126 1.59 -1.40 6.36
C MET A 126 2.72 -0.70 5.62
N ARG A 127 3.44 0.22 6.28
CA ARG A 127 4.57 0.90 5.64
C ARG A 127 5.62 -0.15 5.26
N PRO A 128 6.11 -0.15 4.01
CA PRO A 128 7.17 -1.07 3.61
C PRO A 128 8.35 -1.00 4.57
N THR A 129 8.94 -2.16 4.86
CA THR A 129 10.13 -2.30 5.69
C THR A 129 11.33 -1.64 5.03
N LEU A 130 11.38 -1.70 3.69
CA LEU A 130 12.43 -1.08 2.89
C LEU A 130 11.84 -0.57 1.56
N GLY A 131 12.11 0.70 1.24
CA GLY A 131 11.95 1.24 -0.11
C GLY A 131 13.28 1.21 -0.85
N LEU A 132 13.35 0.53 -2.00
CA LEU A 132 14.54 0.45 -2.84
C LEU A 132 14.36 1.32 -4.08
N ILE A 133 14.83 2.56 -4.00
CA ILE A 133 14.72 3.54 -5.08
C ILE A 133 15.94 3.42 -5.98
N ASP A 134 15.71 3.02 -7.23
CA ASP A 134 16.73 2.96 -8.28
C ASP A 134 16.32 3.90 -9.43
N PRO A 135 17.11 4.97 -9.71
CA PRO A 135 16.84 5.88 -10.81
C PRO A 135 16.72 5.21 -12.17
N ASP A 136 17.35 4.04 -12.38
CA ASP A 136 17.30 3.33 -13.65
C ASP A 136 15.90 2.77 -13.95
N PHE A 137 15.09 2.49 -12.92
CA PHE A 137 13.75 1.93 -13.09
C PHE A 137 12.71 2.94 -13.57
N VAL A 138 12.99 4.24 -13.43
CA VAL A 138 12.08 5.30 -13.88
C VAL A 138 12.44 5.83 -15.27
N GLN A 139 13.62 5.49 -15.81
CA GLN A 139 14.08 6.00 -17.11
C GLN A 139 13.20 5.55 -18.29
N THR A 140 12.52 4.42 -18.17
CA THR A 140 11.69 3.83 -19.24
C THR A 140 10.21 4.20 -19.13
N MET A 141 9.83 5.09 -18.20
CA MET A 141 8.44 5.53 -18.06
C MET A 141 7.94 6.22 -19.35
N PRO A 142 6.72 5.90 -19.82
CA PRO A 142 6.08 6.70 -20.85
C PRO A 142 5.96 8.17 -20.42
N SER A 143 6.14 9.11 -21.35
CA SER A 143 6.17 10.54 -21.07
C SER A 143 4.94 11.04 -20.28
N ARG A 144 3.76 10.51 -20.60
CA ARG A 144 2.51 10.85 -19.89
C ARG A 144 2.51 10.34 -18.44
N VAL A 145 3.05 9.14 -18.20
CA VAL A 145 3.18 8.59 -16.84
C VAL A 145 4.14 9.45 -16.03
N ALA A 146 5.28 9.82 -16.61
CA ALA A 146 6.26 10.69 -15.95
C ALA A 146 5.69 12.08 -15.61
N ALA A 147 4.94 12.70 -16.53
CA ALA A 147 4.32 13.99 -16.29
C ALA A 147 3.25 13.91 -15.17
N ASN A 148 2.36 12.92 -15.23
CA ASN A 148 1.31 12.75 -14.24
C ASN A 148 1.86 12.40 -12.86
N SER A 149 2.86 11.51 -12.79
CA SER A 149 3.51 11.14 -11.54
C SER A 149 4.28 12.32 -10.93
N GLY A 150 4.95 13.13 -11.76
CA GLY A 150 5.58 14.36 -11.30
C GLY A 150 4.59 15.37 -10.72
N PHE A 151 3.41 15.50 -11.33
CA PHE A 151 2.34 16.35 -10.81
C PHE A 151 1.78 15.82 -9.49
N ASP A 152 1.64 14.50 -9.36
CA ASP A 152 1.22 13.83 -8.12
C ASP A 152 2.17 14.14 -6.95
N VAL A 153 3.49 14.01 -7.15
CA VAL A 153 4.50 14.40 -6.13
C VAL A 153 4.38 15.88 -5.76
N LEU A 154 4.17 16.76 -6.74
CA LEU A 154 4.02 18.19 -6.49
C LEU A 154 2.80 18.49 -5.62
N CYS A 155 1.64 17.88 -5.94
CA CYS A 155 0.44 18.00 -5.14
C CYS A 155 0.69 17.52 -3.70
N HIS A 156 1.26 16.32 -3.53
CA HIS A 156 1.62 15.79 -2.21
C HIS A 156 2.52 16.76 -1.43
N ALA A 157 3.52 17.36 -2.07
CA ALA A 157 4.43 18.31 -1.42
C ALA A 157 3.70 19.59 -0.98
N ILE A 158 2.85 20.17 -1.84
CA ILE A 158 2.09 21.39 -1.54
C ILE A 158 1.07 21.14 -0.44
N GLU A 159 0.31 20.04 -0.52
CA GLU A 159 -0.68 19.66 0.49
C GLU A 159 -0.01 19.40 1.84
N SER A 160 1.10 18.66 1.86
CA SER A 160 1.87 18.40 3.09
C SER A 160 2.44 19.69 3.69
N TYR A 161 2.92 20.62 2.85
CA TYR A 161 3.49 21.88 3.31
C TYR A 161 2.44 22.84 3.89
N THR A 162 1.22 22.78 3.36
CA THR A 162 0.11 23.65 3.77
C THR A 162 -0.78 23.02 4.86
N ALA A 163 -0.59 21.73 5.15
CA ALA A 163 -1.33 21.01 6.17
C ALA A 163 -1.16 21.60 7.58
N ILE A 164 -2.23 21.59 8.37
CA ILE A 164 -2.19 22.01 9.77
C ILE A 164 -1.25 21.06 10.55
N PRO A 165 -0.19 21.57 11.19
CA PRO A 165 0.72 20.77 11.99
C PRO A 165 -0.04 19.94 13.04
N PHE A 166 0.36 18.69 13.25
CA PHE A 166 -0.35 17.80 14.18
C PHE A 166 -0.53 18.39 15.58
N ASN A 167 0.51 19.07 16.09
CA ASN A 167 0.47 19.72 17.40
C ASN A 167 -0.54 20.89 17.46
N GLN A 168 -1.08 21.36 16.34
CA GLN A 168 -2.12 22.39 16.29
C GLN A 168 -3.52 21.81 16.06
N ARG A 169 -3.66 20.50 15.77
CA ARG A 169 -4.95 19.85 15.56
C ARG A 169 -5.69 19.62 16.89
N THR A 170 -6.99 19.88 16.87
CA THR A 170 -7.92 19.63 17.98
C THR A 170 -9.24 19.06 17.46
N PRO A 171 -9.81 18.01 18.08
CA PRO A 171 -9.27 17.26 19.22
C PRO A 171 -8.11 16.34 18.82
N ARG A 172 -7.17 16.10 19.75
CA ARG A 172 -6.07 15.14 19.54
C ARG A 172 -6.54 13.74 19.93
N PRO A 173 -6.22 12.69 19.14
CA PRO A 173 -6.46 11.31 19.55
C PRO A 173 -5.73 11.00 20.87
N LYS A 174 -6.38 10.25 21.76
CA LYS A 174 -5.81 9.86 23.06
C LYS A 174 -4.67 8.85 22.89
N ASP A 175 -4.79 7.95 21.92
CA ASP A 175 -3.80 6.93 21.59
C ASP A 175 -3.08 7.27 20.28
N PRO A 176 -1.73 7.12 20.20
CA PRO A 176 -1.00 7.23 18.95
C PRO A 176 -1.49 6.32 17.81
N ILE A 177 -2.10 5.17 18.12
CA ILE A 177 -2.65 4.24 17.12
C ILE A 177 -3.87 4.81 16.40
N ASP A 178 -4.62 5.68 17.08
CA ASP A 178 -5.81 6.35 16.55
C ASP A 178 -5.44 7.62 15.75
N ARG A 179 -4.15 7.92 15.59
CA ARG A 179 -3.71 9.04 14.77
C ARG A 179 -3.93 8.71 13.30
N PRO A 180 -4.56 9.62 12.53
CA PRO A 180 -4.60 9.50 11.08
C PRO A 180 -3.19 9.31 10.53
N THR A 181 -3.06 8.38 9.58
CA THR A 181 -1.83 8.06 8.85
C THR A 181 -1.42 9.19 7.92
N TYR A 182 -2.39 9.93 7.37
CA TYR A 182 -2.18 11.19 6.67
C TYR A 182 -2.38 12.38 7.61
N GLN A 183 -1.44 13.32 7.56
CA GLN A 183 -1.49 14.58 8.27
C GLN A 183 -1.16 15.68 7.28
#